data_AF-A0A1W0A8X9-F1
#
_entry.id   AF-A0A1W0A8X9-F1
#
_cell.length_a   1.000
_cell.length_b   1.000
_cell.length_c   1.000
_cell.angle_alpha   90.00
_cell.angle_beta   90.00
_cell.angle_gamma   90.00
#
_symmetry.space_group_name_H-M   'P 1'
#
loop_
_entity.id
_entity.type
_entity.pdbx_description
1 polymer ?
#
loop_
_entity_poly.entity_id
_entity_poly.type
_entity_poly.pdbx_seq_one_letter_code
_entity_poly.pdbx_strand_id
1 'polypeptide(L)'
;MTANYAHPAEIVILGIGTYLGPLFLIRHIMVVWLFTTFRIFQAVERHSGYDVSFLPTSLIPIWAGPVHHDFHHEKFDYNYASFFTIWDWVLGTDVQFRQEQHIKYTTRKNSWSDIIYKLGLASYKKDSNDNKAKIKN
;
A
#
# COMPACT_ATOMS: atom_id res chain seq x y z
N MET A 1 13.50 -8.60 -2.22
CA MET A 1 14.34 -7.43 -1.86
C MET A 1 15.32 -7.15 -2.98
N THR A 2 14.94 -6.29 -3.92
CA THR A 2 15.69 -5.92 -5.14
C THR A 2 16.64 -4.73 -4.91
N ALA A 3 16.61 -4.14 -3.71
CA ALA A 3 17.36 -2.94 -3.35
C ALA A 3 18.89 -3.07 -3.49
N ASN A 4 19.43 -4.29 -3.54
CA ASN A 4 20.86 -4.53 -3.70
C ASN A 4 21.39 -4.31 -5.13
N TYR A 5 20.51 -4.09 -6.11
CA TYR A 5 20.88 -3.86 -7.52
C TYR A 5 20.59 -2.43 -8.00
N ALA A 6 20.25 -1.51 -7.09
CA ALA A 6 20.03 -0.12 -7.45
C ALA A 6 21.36 0.58 -7.80
N HIS A 7 21.37 1.35 -8.88
CA HIS A 7 22.53 2.14 -9.25
C HIS A 7 22.84 3.15 -8.11
N PRO A 8 24.11 3.46 -7.77
CA PRO A 8 24.43 4.39 -6.68
C PRO A 8 23.69 5.73 -6.76
N ALA A 9 23.46 6.23 -7.99
CA ALA A 9 22.66 7.44 -8.21
C ALA A 9 21.20 7.29 -7.77
N GLU A 10 20.56 6.14 -8.02
CA GLU A 10 19.18 5.86 -7.58
C GLU A 10 19.10 5.85 -6.06
N ILE A 11 20.10 5.25 -5.40
CA ILE A 11 20.20 5.23 -3.93
C ILE A 11 20.29 6.66 -3.40
N VAL A 12 21.11 7.52 -4.01
CA VAL A 12 21.26 8.93 -3.58
C VAL A 12 19.98 9.72 -3.80
N ILE A 13 19.34 9.59 -4.96
CA ILE A 13 18.11 10.32 -5.30
C ILE A 13 16.96 9.91 -4.36
N LEU A 14 16.75 8.60 -4.18
CA LEU A 14 15.73 8.07 -3.27
C LEU A 14 16.04 8.38 -1.80
N GLY A 15 17.32 8.36 -1.45
CA GLY A 15 17.83 8.74 -0.13
C GLY A 15 17.54 10.20 0.20
N ILE A 16 17.79 11.12 -0.72
CA ILE A 16 17.46 12.54 -0.56
C ILE A 16 15.97 12.69 -0.28
N GLY A 17 15.08 12.13 -1.09
CA GLY A 17 13.63 12.23 -0.86
C GLY A 17 13.19 11.69 0.50
N THR A 18 13.83 10.63 0.99
CA THR A 18 13.52 10.02 2.30
C THR A 18 14.04 10.85 3.48
N TYR A 19 15.23 11.45 3.36
CA TYR A 19 15.92 12.12 4.45
C TYR A 19 15.85 13.64 4.43
N LEU A 20 15.38 14.27 3.35
CA LEU A 20 15.26 15.72 3.25
C LEU A 20 14.47 16.27 4.44
N GLY A 21 13.25 15.79 4.66
CA GLY A 21 12.39 16.22 5.77
C GLY A 21 13.07 16.09 7.14
N PRO A 22 13.53 14.90 7.54
CA PRO A 22 14.24 14.72 8.80
C PRO A 22 15.48 15.62 8.92
N LEU A 23 16.32 15.73 7.89
CA LEU A 23 17.55 16.53 7.96
C LEU A 23 17.28 18.03 8.11
N PHE A 24 16.18 18.55 7.54
CA PHE A 24 15.81 19.96 7.67
C PHE A 24 15.02 20.27 8.94
N LEU A 25 14.20 19.35 9.43
CA LEU A 25 13.25 19.61 10.53
C LEU A 25 13.75 19.11 11.89
N ILE A 26 14.73 18.20 11.91
CA ILE A 26 15.19 17.55 13.13
C ILE A 26 16.63 17.95 13.44
N ARG A 27 16.84 18.50 14.63
CA ARG A 27 18.17 18.94 15.11
C ARG A 27 18.96 17.86 15.85
N HIS A 28 18.29 16.81 16.32
CA HIS A 28 18.92 15.72 17.08
C HIS A 28 19.10 14.46 16.25
N ILE A 29 20.34 14.00 16.16
CA ILE A 29 20.72 12.78 15.43
C ILE A 29 19.92 11.55 15.91
N MET A 30 19.57 11.47 17.19
CA MET A 30 18.76 10.38 17.73
C MET A 30 17.41 10.24 17.01
N VAL A 31 16.74 11.34 16.71
CA VAL A 31 15.44 11.32 16.05
C VAL A 31 15.59 10.93 14.57
N VAL A 32 16.70 11.29 13.92
CA VAL A 32 17.04 10.80 12.58
C VAL A 32 17.22 9.28 12.59
N TRP A 33 17.90 8.73 13.60
CA TRP A 33 18.09 7.29 13.73
C TRP A 33 16.77 6.56 13.96
N LEU A 34 15.93 7.07 14.87
CA LEU A 34 14.59 6.51 15.11
C LEU A 34 13.74 6.54 13.84
N PHE A 35 13.79 7.64 13.10
CA PHE A 35 13.14 7.74 11.79
C PHE A 35 13.67 6.65 10.85
N THR A 36 14.99 6.55 10.66
CA THR A 36 15.61 5.53 9.79
C THR A 36 15.19 4.11 10.17
N THR A 37 15.24 3.75 11.45
CA THR A 37 14.81 2.44 11.94
C THR A 37 13.35 2.17 11.60
N PHE A 38 12.47 3.16 11.82
CA PHE A 38 11.06 3.05 11.45
C PHE A 38 10.86 2.90 9.94
N ARG A 39 11.65 3.60 9.11
CA ARG A 39 11.62 3.47 7.64
C ARG A 39 12.04 2.09 7.16
N ILE A 40 13.10 1.54 7.74
CA ILE A 40 13.58 0.19 7.41
C ILE A 40 12.52 -0.83 7.80
N PHE A 41 11.94 -0.71 8.99
CA PHE A 41 10.86 -1.58 9.45
C PHE A 41 9.67 -1.60 8.47
N GLN A 42 9.19 -0.44 8.04
CA GLN A 42 8.12 -0.34 7.04
C GLN A 42 8.50 -0.93 5.68
N ALA A 43 9.76 -0.80 5.26
CA ALA A 43 10.23 -1.40 4.02
C ALA A 43 10.20 -2.92 4.12
N VAL A 44 10.67 -3.49 5.23
CA VAL A 44 10.62 -4.93 5.50
C VAL A 44 9.18 -5.43 5.52
N GLU A 45 8.29 -4.77 6.27
CA GLU A 45 6.88 -5.14 6.35
C GLU A 45 6.22 -5.23 4.96
N ARG A 46 6.35 -4.18 4.14
CA ARG A 46 5.71 -4.12 2.82
C ARG A 46 6.26 -5.12 1.81
N HIS A 47 7.49 -5.60 2.00
CA HIS A 47 8.14 -6.57 1.11
C HIS A 47 8.20 -7.98 1.71
N SER A 48 7.61 -8.19 2.88
CA SER A 48 7.57 -9.50 3.53
C SER A 48 6.59 -10.46 2.84
N GLY A 49 5.60 -9.91 2.12
CA GLY A 49 4.48 -10.66 1.56
C GLY A 49 3.41 -11.06 2.59
N TYR A 50 3.59 -10.68 3.87
CA TYR A 50 2.66 -11.02 4.95
C TYR A 50 1.85 -9.81 5.41
N ASP A 51 0.54 -9.87 5.23
CA ASP A 51 -0.40 -8.92 5.83
C ASP A 51 -0.84 -9.43 7.21
N VAL A 52 -0.26 -8.87 8.26
CA VAL A 52 -0.42 -9.31 9.66
C VAL A 52 -1.12 -8.25 10.49
N SER A 53 -2.21 -8.64 11.15
CA SER A 53 -3.22 -7.72 11.70
C SER A 53 -2.74 -6.77 12.81
N PHE A 54 -1.56 -7.00 13.41
CA PHE A 54 -1.02 -6.17 14.48
C PHE A 54 0.14 -5.26 14.03
N LEU A 55 0.52 -5.28 12.75
CA LEU A 55 1.54 -4.38 12.23
C LEU A 55 0.94 -3.02 11.81
N PRO A 56 1.75 -1.95 11.74
CA PRO A 56 1.28 -0.60 11.47
C PRO A 56 0.40 -0.47 10.22
N THR A 57 0.69 -1.21 9.15
CA THR A 57 -0.11 -1.19 7.91
C THR A 57 -1.53 -1.70 8.10
N SER A 58 -1.72 -2.64 9.03
CA SER A 58 -3.04 -3.18 9.41
C SER A 58 -3.76 -2.32 10.45
N LEU A 59 -3.03 -1.58 11.29
CA LEU A 59 -3.59 -0.75 12.35
C LEU A 59 -4.09 0.61 11.85
N ILE A 60 -3.34 1.24 10.95
CA ILE A 60 -3.68 2.55 10.41
C ILE A 60 -4.48 2.35 9.12
N PRO A 61 -5.78 2.71 9.10
CA PRO A 61 -6.69 2.24 8.08
C PRO A 61 -6.56 3.00 6.75
N ILE A 62 -5.56 3.86 6.57
CA ILE A 62 -5.20 4.51 5.30
C ILE A 62 -3.79 4.12 4.86
N TRP A 63 -3.15 3.20 5.56
CA TRP A 63 -1.76 2.86 5.34
C TRP A 63 -1.63 1.81 4.23
N ALA A 64 -0.74 2.06 3.28
CA ALA A 64 -0.45 1.17 2.17
C ALA A 64 0.35 -0.05 2.68
N GLY A 65 -0.33 -1.20 2.72
CA GLY A 65 0.24 -2.47 3.18
C GLY A 65 0.94 -3.29 2.08
N PRO A 66 1.42 -4.50 2.42
CA PRO A 66 2.06 -5.40 1.48
C PRO A 66 1.15 -5.76 0.31
N VAL A 67 -0.16 -5.98 0.53
CA VAL A 67 -1.11 -6.30 -0.56
C VAL A 67 -1.23 -5.16 -1.59
N HIS A 68 -1.22 -3.91 -1.14
CA HIS A 68 -1.27 -2.73 -2.02
C HIS A 68 0.02 -2.61 -2.84
N HIS A 69 1.16 -2.86 -2.19
CA HIS A 69 2.49 -2.77 -2.79
C HIS A 69 2.79 -3.94 -3.75
N ASP A 70 2.39 -5.15 -3.40
CA ASP A 70 2.54 -6.33 -4.27
C ASP A 70 1.73 -6.18 -5.55
N PHE A 71 0.54 -5.56 -5.47
CA PHE A 71 -0.24 -5.22 -6.67
C PHE A 71 0.51 -4.24 -7.58
N HIS A 72 1.22 -3.26 -7.01
CA HIS A 72 2.10 -2.38 -7.78
C HIS A 72 3.21 -3.17 -8.48
N HIS A 73 3.86 -4.13 -7.83
CA HIS A 73 4.86 -4.99 -8.49
C HIS A 73 4.26 -5.98 -9.50
N GLU A 74 2.98 -6.29 -9.38
CA GLU A 74 2.29 -7.16 -10.34
C GLU A 74 1.90 -6.40 -11.62
N LYS A 75 1.42 -5.16 -11.50
CA LYS A 75 0.82 -4.38 -12.61
C LYS A 75 1.62 -3.15 -13.05
N PHE A 76 2.52 -2.64 -12.22
CA PHE A 76 3.40 -1.46 -12.40
C PHE A 76 2.73 -0.09 -12.64
N ASP A 77 1.55 -0.05 -13.27
CA ASP A 77 0.84 1.17 -13.65
C ASP A 77 -0.22 1.65 -12.64
N TYR A 78 -0.19 1.09 -11.41
CA TYR A 78 -1.17 1.37 -10.36
C TYR A 78 -0.51 1.43 -8.98
N ASN A 79 -1.22 1.94 -7.98
CA ASN A 79 -0.83 1.88 -6.57
C ASN A 79 0.57 2.49 -6.30
N TYR A 80 0.79 3.74 -6.70
CA TYR A 80 2.09 4.40 -6.59
C TYR A 80 2.42 4.87 -5.16
N ALA A 81 1.41 5.07 -4.31
CA ALA A 81 1.64 5.59 -2.97
C ALA A 81 2.35 4.57 -2.09
N SER A 82 3.50 5.00 -1.57
CA SER A 82 4.35 4.19 -0.71
C SER A 82 3.80 4.07 0.73
N PHE A 83 3.10 5.11 1.24
CA PHE A 83 2.65 5.17 2.64
C PHE A 83 1.16 5.17 2.83
N PHE A 84 0.45 6.04 2.11
CA PHE A 84 -0.95 6.29 2.36
C PHE A 84 -1.75 6.09 1.08
N THR A 85 -2.73 5.19 1.14
CA THR A 85 -3.61 4.85 0.02
C THR A 85 -4.49 6.02 -0.41
N ILE A 86 -4.60 7.06 0.44
CA ILE A 86 -5.36 8.27 0.12
C ILE A 86 -4.89 8.96 -1.16
N TRP A 87 -3.58 8.94 -1.45
CA TRP A 87 -3.05 9.62 -2.62
C TRP A 87 -3.44 8.88 -3.89
N ASP A 88 -3.37 7.55 -3.90
CA ASP A 88 -3.83 6.78 -5.05
C ASP A 88 -5.34 6.88 -5.24
N TRP A 89 -6.12 6.96 -4.15
CA TRP A 89 -7.56 7.18 -4.24
C TRP A 89 -7.90 8.55 -4.83
N VAL A 90 -7.26 9.62 -4.36
CA VAL A 90 -7.48 10.98 -4.86
C VAL A 90 -7.08 11.12 -6.33
N LEU A 91 -6.00 10.45 -6.73
CA LEU A 91 -5.48 10.50 -8.10
C LEU A 91 -6.06 9.42 -9.02
N GLY A 92 -6.87 8.50 -8.48
CA GLY A 92 -7.52 7.43 -9.24
C GLY A 92 -6.59 6.30 -9.68
N THR A 93 -5.40 6.18 -9.11
CA THR A 93 -4.38 5.18 -9.48
C THR A 93 -4.53 3.84 -8.76
N ASP A 94 -5.52 3.69 -7.87
CA ASP A 94 -5.87 2.42 -7.20
C ASP A 94 -7.23 1.82 -7.64
N VAL A 95 -7.89 2.39 -8.66
CA VAL A 95 -9.24 1.97 -9.07
C VAL A 95 -9.30 0.48 -9.43
N GLN A 96 -8.34 -0.02 -10.21
CA GLN A 96 -8.28 -1.43 -10.57
C GLN A 96 -8.02 -2.32 -9.35
N PHE A 97 -7.05 -1.93 -8.51
CA PHE A 97 -6.74 -2.65 -7.28
C PHE A 97 -7.99 -2.80 -6.40
N ARG A 98 -8.69 -1.69 -6.15
CA ARG A 98 -9.90 -1.70 -5.33
C ARG A 98 -10.99 -2.58 -5.94
N GLN A 99 -11.17 -2.55 -7.26
CA GLN A 99 -12.13 -3.42 -7.95
C GLN A 99 -11.81 -4.91 -7.74
N GLU A 100 -10.55 -5.30 -7.84
CA GLU A 100 -10.13 -6.68 -7.63
C GLU A 100 -10.32 -7.13 -6.16
N GLN A 101 -10.02 -6.24 -5.20
CA GLN A 101 -10.29 -6.52 -3.78
C GLN A 101 -11.79 -6.64 -3.50
N HIS A 102 -12.63 -5.82 -4.14
CA HIS A 102 -14.08 -5.91 -4.04
C HIS A 102 -14.61 -7.25 -4.58
N ILE A 103 -14.11 -7.70 -5.72
CA ILE A 103 -14.48 -9.02 -6.28
C ILE A 103 -14.04 -10.15 -5.35
N LYS A 104 -12.84 -10.08 -4.75
CA LYS A 104 -12.39 -11.06 -3.74
C LYS A 104 -13.35 -11.10 -2.55
N TYR A 105 -13.76 -9.93 -2.05
CA TYR A 105 -14.70 -9.80 -0.95
C TYR A 105 -16.07 -10.43 -1.28
N THR A 106 -16.67 -10.10 -2.42
CA THR A 106 -17.98 -10.63 -2.83
C THR A 106 -17.95 -12.12 -3.13
N THR A 107 -16.83 -12.64 -3.63
CA THR A 107 -16.62 -14.08 -3.90
C THR A 107 -16.17 -14.88 -2.68
N ARG A 108 -16.21 -14.30 -1.47
CA ARG A 108 -15.78 -14.93 -0.19
C ARG A 108 -14.33 -15.44 -0.21
N LYS A 109 -13.47 -14.79 -0.99
CA LYS A 109 -12.02 -14.96 -0.93
C LYS A 109 -11.42 -13.94 0.04
N ASN A 110 -10.20 -14.19 0.50
CA ASN A 110 -9.48 -13.21 1.32
C ASN A 110 -9.27 -11.92 0.52
N SER A 111 -9.73 -10.80 1.08
CA SER A 111 -9.67 -9.47 0.47
C SER A 111 -9.02 -8.49 1.43
N TRP A 112 -8.26 -7.55 0.89
CA TRP A 112 -7.76 -6.41 1.62
C TRP A 112 -8.77 -5.26 1.64
N SER A 113 -8.77 -4.43 2.69
CA SER A 113 -9.62 -3.23 2.77
C SER A 113 -9.01 -2.13 3.63
N ASP A 114 -9.19 -0.87 3.22
CA ASP A 114 -8.86 0.33 3.98
C ASP A 114 -10.13 1.08 4.44
N ILE A 115 -9.96 2.26 5.05
CA ILE A 115 -11.08 3.09 5.51
C ILE A 115 -11.95 3.55 4.35
N ILE A 116 -11.36 3.82 3.18
CA ILE A 116 -12.08 4.27 1.98
C ILE A 116 -13.06 3.17 1.54
N TYR A 117 -12.60 1.91 1.55
CA TYR A 117 -13.46 0.75 1.29
C TYR A 117 -14.56 0.61 2.36
N LYS A 118 -14.19 0.63 3.64
CA LYS A 118 -15.11 0.40 4.77
C LYS A 118 -16.19 1.47 4.89
N LEU A 119 -15.89 2.71 4.51
CA LEU A 119 -16.84 3.82 4.47
C LEU A 119 -17.67 3.86 3.18
N GLY A 120 -17.41 2.98 2.21
CA GLY A 120 -18.13 2.94 0.94
C GLY A 120 -17.87 4.17 0.06
N LEU A 121 -16.70 4.80 0.20
CA LEU A 121 -16.33 6.01 -0.55
C LEU A 121 -15.83 5.70 -1.97
N ALA A 122 -15.35 4.48 -2.20
CA ALA A 122 -14.95 4.03 -3.53
C ALA A 122 -16.13 3.44 -4.30
N SER A 123 -16.19 3.70 -5.61
CA SER A 123 -17.19 3.15 -6.51
C SER A 123 -16.63 1.94 -7.26
N TYR A 124 -17.47 0.93 -7.49
CA TYR A 124 -17.10 -0.34 -8.10
C TYR A 124 -18.00 -0.64 -9.29
N LYS A 125 -17.41 -1.25 -10.33
CA LYS A 125 -18.19 -1.78 -11.44
C LYS A 125 -18.95 -3.01 -10.95
N LYS A 126 -20.26 -3.05 -11.19
CA LYS A 126 -21.11 -4.19 -10.82
C LYS A 126 -20.61 -5.45 -11.53
N ASP A 127 -20.32 -6.50 -10.77
CA ASP A 127 -19.87 -7.78 -11.34
C ASP A 127 -21.03 -8.46 -12.09
N SER A 128 -20.80 -8.84 -13.35
CA SER A 128 -21.75 -9.62 -14.15
C SER A 128 -22.02 -11.03 -13.60
N ASN A 129 -21.11 -11.57 -12.77
CA ASN A 129 -21.26 -12.89 -12.15
C ASN A 129 -22.11 -12.89 -10.87
N ASP A 130 -22.48 -11.73 -10.32
CA ASP A 130 -23.36 -11.64 -9.14
C ASP A 130 -24.74 -12.28 -9.40
N ASN A 131 -25.16 -12.30 -10.67
CA ASN A 131 -26.36 -13.03 -11.11
C ASN A 131 -26.19 -14.56 -11.10
N LYS A 132 -24.98 -15.11 -11.29
CA LYS A 132 -24.76 -16.57 -11.30
C LYS A 132 -24.74 -17.17 -9.89
N ALA A 133 -24.34 -16.40 -8.88
CA ALA A 133 -24.36 -16.84 -7.49
C ALA A 133 -25.79 -16.95 -6.93
N LYS A 134 -26.71 -16.08 -7.39
CA LYS A 134 -28.13 -16.12 -6.98
C LYS A 134 -28.94 -17.25 -7.62
N ILE A 135 -28.50 -17.80 -8.75
CA ILE A 135 -29.22 -18.86 -9.49
C ILE A 135 -28.91 -20.27 -8.96
N LYS A 136 -27.94 -20.40 -8.04
CA LYS A 136 -27.51 -21.70 -7.46
C LYS A 136 -28.05 -21.99 -6.05
N ASN A 137 -29.03 -21.23 -5.57
CA ASN A 137 -29.74 -21.51 -4.30
C ASN A 137 -31.11 -22.12 -4.56
#